data_AF-A0A3M1F8P3-F1
#
_entry.id   AF-A0A3M1F8P3-F1
#
_cell.length_a   1.000
_cell.length_b   1.000
_cell.length_c   1.000
_cell.angle_alpha   90.00
_cell.angle_beta   90.00
_cell.angle_gamma   90.00
#
_symmetry.space_group_name_H-M   'P 1'
#
loop_
_entity.id
_entity.type
_entity.pdbx_description
1 polymer ?
#
loop_
_entity_poly.entity_id
_entity_poly.type
_entity_poly.pdbx_seq_one_letter_code
_entity_poly.pdbx_strand_id
1 'polypeptide(L)'
;THSGTSLGGGDDLGAYFGLGTATGVDRLEVRWPSGLVQVLEAVAVDQRLTVVESGLLAELRPLTWPIEIGSAGGSFAYRLGVTNLTEASVEVDVWLHIEGPKGVSITRGPIRRQLGAGSSLGLTGSQNVPGGAPSGAYTMTLKVGTFPIAEQTASFSFSKRRGTGRAEGGGCRPGLGRKL
;
A
#
# COMPACT_ATOMS: atom_id res chain seq x y z
N THR A 1 -23.24 6.98 -62.36
CA THR A 1 -22.00 7.71 -62.01
C THR A 1 -22.27 8.45 -60.72
N HIS A 2 -21.85 7.92 -59.57
CA HIS A 2 -20.58 8.29 -58.94
C HIS A 2 -20.11 7.15 -58.02
N SER A 3 -18.83 6.81 -58.10
CA SER A 3 -18.15 5.84 -57.24
C SER A 3 -17.58 6.54 -56.00
N GLY A 4 -17.35 5.79 -54.92
CA GLY A 4 -16.55 6.21 -53.76
C GLY A 4 -16.21 5.01 -52.87
N THR A 5 -14.95 4.60 -52.87
CA THR A 5 -14.36 3.45 -52.16
C THR A 5 -13.52 3.88 -50.97
N SER A 6 -13.47 3.04 -49.92
CA SER A 6 -12.41 2.95 -48.88
C SER A 6 -12.41 4.10 -47.84
N LEU A 7 -12.23 3.93 -46.52
CA LEU A 7 -11.16 3.26 -45.76
C LEU A 7 -11.63 2.94 -44.32
N GLY A 8 -11.05 1.91 -43.70
CA GLY A 8 -11.40 1.41 -42.37
C GLY A 8 -11.32 2.46 -41.25
N GLY A 9 -12.42 2.60 -40.52
CA GLY A 9 -12.44 3.26 -39.22
C GLY A 9 -11.69 2.39 -38.23
N GLY A 10 -10.52 2.83 -37.79
CA GLY A 10 -9.87 2.26 -36.62
C GLY A 10 -10.65 2.72 -35.39
N ASP A 11 -11.40 1.81 -34.79
CA ASP A 11 -11.98 1.96 -33.46
C ASP A 11 -10.83 1.99 -32.42
N ASP A 12 -10.08 3.09 -32.36
CA ASP A 12 -9.19 3.31 -31.22
C ASP A 12 -10.06 3.69 -30.03
N LEU A 13 -10.44 2.68 -29.23
CA LEU A 13 -11.18 2.85 -27.98
C LEU A 13 -10.28 3.43 -26.86
N GLY A 14 -9.26 4.20 -27.22
CA GLY A 14 -8.34 4.87 -26.32
C GLY A 14 -9.03 6.02 -25.61
N ALA A 15 -9.17 5.92 -24.30
CA ALA A 15 -9.48 7.09 -23.48
C ALA A 15 -8.20 7.92 -23.35
N TYR A 16 -8.23 9.15 -23.88
CA TYR A 16 -7.12 10.10 -23.77
C TYR A 16 -7.37 11.02 -22.57
N PHE A 17 -6.44 11.04 -21.63
CA PHE A 17 -6.44 11.94 -20.48
C PHE A 17 -5.27 12.91 -20.59
N GLY A 18 -5.54 14.21 -20.56
CA GLY A 18 -4.51 15.24 -20.59
C GLY A 18 -3.80 15.36 -19.25
N LEU A 19 -2.51 15.03 -19.21
CA LEU A 19 -1.67 15.11 -18.00
C LEU A 19 -0.91 16.45 -17.88
N GLY A 20 -1.06 17.35 -18.86
CA GLY A 20 -0.37 18.65 -18.89
C GLY A 20 1.15 18.48 -18.94
N THR A 21 1.86 19.06 -17.97
CA THR A 21 3.32 18.94 -17.84
C THR A 21 3.75 17.83 -16.88
N ALA A 22 2.84 16.99 -16.39
CA ALA A 22 3.18 15.90 -15.49
C ALA A 22 3.90 14.78 -16.26
N THR A 23 5.04 14.32 -15.72
CA THR A 23 5.88 13.27 -16.32
C THR A 23 5.49 11.86 -15.86
N GLY A 24 4.42 11.73 -15.08
CA GLY A 24 3.94 10.45 -14.55
C GLY A 24 2.48 10.53 -14.13
N VAL A 25 1.84 9.36 -14.10
CA VAL A 25 0.54 9.12 -13.50
C VAL A 25 0.76 8.55 -12.10
N ASP A 26 0.32 9.28 -11.08
CA ASP A 26 0.47 8.85 -9.68
C ASP A 26 -0.21 7.49 -9.45
N ARG A 27 -1.39 7.30 -10.04
CA ARG A 27 -2.21 6.10 -9.85
C ARG A 27 -3.12 5.79 -11.03
N LEU A 28 -3.03 4.57 -11.54
CA LEU A 28 -3.89 4.01 -12.58
C LEU A 28 -4.68 2.84 -11.99
N GLU A 29 -6.01 2.95 -11.95
CA GLU A 29 -6.90 1.83 -11.60
C GLU A 29 -7.46 1.18 -12.86
N VAL A 30 -7.33 -0.15 -12.98
CA VAL A 30 -8.01 -0.96 -13.99
C VAL A 30 -9.08 -1.79 -13.30
N ARG A 31 -10.34 -1.62 -13.71
CA ARG A 31 -11.46 -2.44 -13.24
C ARG A 31 -11.78 -3.48 -14.30
N TRP A 32 -11.56 -4.74 -13.97
CA TRP A 32 -11.75 -5.87 -14.88
C TRP A 32 -13.21 -6.32 -14.92
N PRO A 33 -13.67 -6.94 -16.02
CA PRO A 33 -15.03 -7.51 -16.11
C PRO A 33 -15.35 -8.55 -15.02
N SER A 34 -14.33 -9.20 -14.46
CA SER A 34 -14.44 -10.10 -13.31
C SER A 34 -14.79 -9.41 -11.99
N GLY A 35 -14.69 -8.08 -11.94
CA GLY A 35 -14.84 -7.28 -10.72
C GLY A 35 -13.52 -7.02 -9.97
N LEU A 36 -12.40 -7.58 -10.42
CA LEU A 36 -11.08 -7.26 -9.85
C LEU A 36 -10.68 -5.82 -10.17
N VAL A 37 -10.04 -5.16 -9.21
CA VAL A 37 -9.43 -3.85 -9.40
C VAL A 37 -7.92 -4.00 -9.26
N GLN A 38 -7.19 -3.68 -10.32
CA GLN A 38 -5.73 -3.65 -10.33
C GLN A 38 -5.26 -2.21 -10.30
N VAL A 39 -4.30 -1.91 -9.42
CA VAL A 39 -3.79 -0.55 -9.22
C VAL A 39 -2.31 -0.53 -9.58
N LEU A 40 -1.94 0.33 -10.54
CA LEU A 40 -0.56 0.62 -10.87
C LEU A 40 -0.21 2.01 -10.34
N GLU A 41 0.89 2.14 -9.61
CA GLU A 41 1.36 3.41 -9.03
C GLU A 41 2.61 3.90 -9.76
N ALA A 42 2.79 5.22 -9.81
CA ALA A 42 3.95 5.89 -10.40
C ALA A 42 4.26 5.42 -11.85
N VAL A 43 3.23 5.37 -12.69
CA VAL A 43 3.34 4.98 -14.09
C VAL A 43 3.94 6.14 -14.89
N ALA A 44 5.10 5.96 -15.53
CA ALA A 44 5.67 6.99 -16.40
C ALA A 44 4.74 7.30 -17.60
N VAL A 45 4.77 8.54 -18.10
CA VAL A 45 4.06 8.91 -19.34
C VAL A 45 4.80 8.40 -20.58
N ASP A 46 4.22 8.59 -21.76
CA ASP A 46 4.82 8.29 -23.08
C ASP A 46 5.22 6.81 -23.30
N GLN A 47 4.42 5.89 -22.75
CA GLN A 47 4.62 4.45 -22.94
C GLN A 47 3.31 3.72 -23.24
N ARG A 48 3.42 2.53 -23.85
CA ARG A 48 2.32 1.59 -24.02
C ARG A 48 2.39 0.52 -22.94
N LEU A 49 1.37 0.46 -22.09
CA LEU A 49 1.25 -0.59 -21.07
C LEU A 49 0.36 -1.74 -21.56
N THR A 50 0.89 -2.95 -21.51
CA THR A 50 0.08 -4.17 -21.61
C THR A 50 -0.22 -4.64 -20.18
N VAL A 51 -1.43 -4.38 -19.70
CA VAL A 51 -1.88 -4.84 -18.37
C VAL A 51 -2.67 -6.12 -18.55
N VAL A 52 -2.33 -7.15 -17.76
CA VAL A 52 -3.03 -8.44 -17.76
C VAL A 52 -3.75 -8.56 -16.42
N GLU A 53 -5.01 -8.99 -16.48
CA GLU A 53 -5.79 -9.30 -15.28
C GLU A 53 -5.06 -10.35 -14.45
N SER A 54 -4.64 -9.97 -13.23
CA SER A 54 -4.10 -10.94 -12.29
C SER A 54 -5.25 -11.83 -11.81
N GLY A 55 -5.14 -13.15 -11.94
CA GLY A 55 -6.07 -14.08 -11.29
C GLY A 55 -5.86 -14.18 -9.78
N LEU A 56 -5.42 -13.10 -9.13
CA LEU A 56 -5.12 -13.01 -7.71
C LEU A 56 -5.95 -11.88 -7.11
N LEU A 57 -6.40 -12.08 -5.87
CA LEU A 57 -7.02 -11.05 -5.05
C LEU A 57 -6.21 -10.92 -3.76
N ALA A 58 -5.79 -9.70 -3.43
CA ALA A 58 -5.09 -9.38 -2.20
C ALA A 58 -6.00 -8.58 -1.26
N GLU A 59 -6.00 -8.95 0.02
CA GLU A 59 -6.77 -8.26 1.06
C GLU A 59 -5.89 -7.97 2.26
N LEU A 60 -5.99 -6.76 2.80
CA LEU A 60 -5.33 -6.38 4.03
C LEU A 60 -6.28 -5.57 4.90
N ARG A 61 -6.54 -6.07 6.12
CA ARG A 61 -7.52 -5.49 7.04
C ARG A 61 -6.96 -5.47 8.47
N PRO A 62 -7.06 -4.35 9.19
CA PRO A 62 -6.76 -4.34 10.61
C PRO A 62 -7.85 -5.06 11.41
N LEU A 63 -7.49 -5.70 12.53
CA LEU A 63 -8.49 -6.33 13.40
C LEU A 63 -9.17 -5.33 14.35
N THR A 64 -8.55 -4.17 14.59
CA THR A 64 -9.07 -3.12 15.45
C THR A 64 -9.03 -1.78 14.73
N TRP A 65 -10.08 -0.97 14.92
CA TRP A 65 -10.19 0.37 14.36
C TRP A 65 -10.77 1.34 15.41
N PRO A 66 -10.25 2.57 15.56
CA PRO A 66 -9.09 3.15 14.86
C PRO A 66 -7.75 2.61 15.37
N ILE A 67 -6.71 2.65 14.53
CA ILE A 67 -5.35 2.24 14.91
C ILE A 67 -4.53 3.48 15.28
N GLU A 68 -4.43 3.74 16.57
CA GLU A 68 -3.59 4.79 17.13
C GLU A 68 -2.55 4.21 18.09
N ILE A 69 -1.28 4.37 17.74
CA ILE A 69 -0.16 3.90 18.55
C ILE A 69 0.30 5.02 19.48
N GLY A 70 0.39 4.70 20.78
CA GLY A 70 0.91 5.62 21.80
C GLY A 70 2.36 6.04 21.56
N SER A 71 2.79 7.09 22.24
CA SER A 71 4.17 7.61 22.12
C SER A 71 5.24 6.58 22.51
N ALA A 72 4.97 5.74 23.52
CA ALA A 72 5.86 4.67 23.96
C ALA A 72 6.00 3.50 22.97
N GLY A 73 5.18 3.46 21.93
CA GLY A 73 5.06 2.32 21.02
C GLY A 73 3.85 1.44 21.36
N GLY A 74 3.71 0.35 20.64
CA GLY A 74 2.62 -0.60 20.79
C GLY A 74 2.53 -1.54 19.59
N SER A 75 1.57 -2.45 19.62
CA SER A 75 1.34 -3.41 18.54
C SER A 75 -0.13 -3.40 18.13
N PHE A 76 -0.39 -3.73 16.88
CA PHE A 76 -1.73 -3.99 16.38
C PHE A 76 -1.75 -5.28 15.55
N ALA A 77 -2.88 -5.98 15.59
CA ALA A 77 -3.10 -7.17 14.78
C ALA A 77 -3.75 -6.81 13.44
N TYR A 78 -3.38 -7.53 12.39
CA TYR A 78 -3.97 -7.41 11.06
C TYR A 78 -4.21 -8.78 10.45
N ARG A 79 -5.17 -8.88 9.55
CA ARG A 79 -5.42 -10.05 8.71
C ARG A 79 -5.03 -9.70 7.29
N LEU A 80 -4.21 -10.56 6.69
CA LEU A 80 -3.94 -10.53 5.26
C LEU A 80 -4.58 -11.76 4.60
N GLY A 81 -5.06 -11.55 3.38
CA GLY A 81 -5.69 -12.56 2.54
C GLY A 81 -5.08 -12.52 1.15
N VAL A 82 -4.84 -13.69 0.56
CA VAL A 82 -4.50 -13.83 -0.85
C VAL A 82 -5.34 -14.95 -1.42
N THR A 83 -6.13 -14.68 -2.45
CA THR A 83 -6.98 -15.66 -3.12
C THR A 83 -6.52 -15.84 -4.55
N ASN A 84 -6.26 -17.09 -4.93
CA ASN A 84 -6.05 -17.48 -6.31
C ASN A 84 -7.41 -17.77 -6.96
N LEU A 85 -7.77 -16.96 -7.94
CA LEU A 85 -8.99 -17.06 -8.75
C LEU A 85 -8.76 -17.80 -10.07
N THR A 86 -7.53 -18.24 -10.35
CA THR A 86 -7.22 -19.04 -11.54
C THR A 86 -7.58 -20.52 -11.33
N GLU A 87 -7.73 -21.23 -12.45
CA GLU A 87 -7.90 -22.68 -12.49
C GLU A 87 -6.58 -23.46 -12.40
N ALA A 88 -5.45 -22.75 -12.26
CA ALA A 88 -4.12 -23.34 -12.14
C ALA A 88 -3.51 -23.06 -10.77
N SER A 89 -2.55 -23.90 -10.35
CA SER A 89 -1.73 -23.58 -9.19
C SER A 89 -0.77 -22.45 -9.55
N VAL A 90 -0.67 -21.45 -8.69
CA VAL A 90 0.20 -20.28 -8.89
C VAL A 90 1.21 -20.20 -7.76
N GLU A 91 2.44 -19.85 -8.12
CA GLU A 91 3.49 -19.48 -7.18
C GLU A 91 3.55 -17.96 -7.09
N VAL A 92 3.45 -17.43 -5.88
CA VAL A 92 3.44 -15.98 -5.64
C VAL A 92 4.35 -15.64 -4.47
N ASP A 93 5.02 -14.51 -4.57
CA ASP A 93 5.68 -13.88 -3.44
C ASP A 93 4.70 -12.94 -2.73
N VAL A 94 4.67 -13.01 -1.41
CA VAL A 94 3.85 -12.14 -0.57
C VAL A 94 4.76 -11.35 0.36
N TRP A 95 4.63 -10.02 0.37
CA TRP A 95 5.38 -9.15 1.26
C TRP A 95 4.54 -7.98 1.76
N LEU A 96 4.95 -7.44 2.90
CA LEU A 96 4.40 -6.20 3.44
C LEU A 96 5.41 -5.07 3.24
N HIS A 97 4.92 -3.90 2.89
CA HIS A 97 5.68 -2.68 2.84
C HIS A 97 5.05 -1.65 3.78
N ILE A 98 5.84 -0.98 4.60
CA ILE A 98 5.38 0.05 5.52
C ILE A 98 6.12 1.34 5.21
N GLU A 99 5.34 2.36 4.92
CA GLU A 99 5.84 3.71 4.67
C GLU A 99 5.33 4.66 5.75
N GLY A 100 6.14 5.67 6.06
CA GLY A 100 5.80 6.62 7.11
C GLY A 100 6.69 7.86 7.12
N PRO A 101 6.54 8.69 8.15
CA PRO A 101 7.22 9.98 8.24
C PRO A 101 8.73 9.81 8.35
N LYS A 102 9.47 10.85 7.93
CA LYS A 102 10.95 10.90 7.98
C LYS A 102 11.64 9.78 7.17
N GLY A 103 11.06 9.40 6.04
CA GLY A 103 11.65 8.41 5.14
C GLY A 103 11.60 6.98 5.68
N VAL A 104 10.69 6.68 6.61
CA VAL A 104 10.47 5.28 7.02
C VAL A 104 9.91 4.53 5.83
N SER A 105 10.65 3.52 5.38
CA SER A 105 10.28 2.58 4.34
C SER A 105 10.83 1.21 4.73
N ILE A 106 9.94 0.27 5.06
CA ILE A 106 10.30 -1.04 5.62
C ILE A 106 9.60 -2.12 4.82
N THR A 107 10.36 -3.04 4.25
CA THR A 107 9.83 -4.24 3.59
C THR A 107 9.99 -5.46 4.49
N ARG A 108 8.93 -6.25 4.63
CA ARG A 108 8.90 -7.54 5.34
C ARG A 108 8.51 -8.66 4.38
N GLY A 109 9.40 -9.62 4.17
CA GLY A 109 9.29 -10.64 3.12
C GLY A 109 10.47 -10.50 2.14
N PRO A 110 10.36 -11.02 0.89
CA PRO A 110 9.25 -11.77 0.31
C PRO A 110 9.11 -13.17 0.89
N ILE A 111 7.88 -13.63 0.98
CA ILE A 111 7.57 -14.99 1.40
C ILE A 111 6.89 -15.69 0.23
N ARG A 112 7.60 -16.67 -0.34
CA ARG A 112 7.06 -17.50 -1.41
C ARG A 112 5.94 -18.39 -0.91
N ARG A 113 4.84 -18.43 -1.66
CA ARG A 113 3.64 -19.22 -1.38
C ARG A 113 3.15 -19.87 -2.66
N GLN A 114 2.80 -21.14 -2.54
CA GLN A 114 2.08 -21.86 -3.59
C GLN A 114 0.60 -21.87 -3.23
N LEU A 115 -0.24 -21.40 -4.13
CA LEU A 115 -1.69 -21.40 -3.99
C LEU A 115 -2.28 -22.30 -5.07
N GLY A 116 -3.01 -23.33 -4.66
CA GLY A 116 -3.76 -24.16 -5.59
C GLY A 116 -4.83 -23.35 -6.34
N ALA A 117 -5.36 -23.93 -7.41
CA ALA A 117 -6.49 -23.36 -8.16
C ALA A 117 -7.66 -23.03 -7.22
N GLY A 118 -8.26 -21.85 -7.36
CA GLY A 118 -9.39 -21.40 -6.52
C GLY A 118 -9.08 -21.25 -5.02
N SER A 119 -7.83 -21.48 -4.58
CA SER A 119 -7.48 -21.57 -3.16
C SER A 119 -7.23 -20.20 -2.54
N SER A 120 -7.52 -20.07 -1.25
CA SER A 120 -7.27 -18.85 -0.48
C SER A 120 -6.31 -19.09 0.68
N LEU A 121 -5.39 -18.16 0.89
CA LEU A 121 -4.52 -18.07 2.04
C LEU A 121 -4.98 -16.90 2.92
N GLY A 122 -5.27 -17.17 4.19
CA GLY A 122 -5.53 -16.13 5.19
C GLY A 122 -4.55 -16.25 6.34
N LEU A 123 -3.86 -15.17 6.68
CA LEU A 123 -2.92 -15.12 7.80
C LEU A 123 -3.26 -13.95 8.72
N THR A 124 -3.18 -14.19 10.02
CA THR A 124 -3.21 -13.13 11.02
C THR A 124 -1.77 -12.79 11.40
N GLY A 125 -1.41 -11.51 11.30
CA GLY A 125 -0.12 -10.98 11.71
C GLY A 125 -0.26 -9.95 12.84
N SER A 126 0.88 -9.59 13.43
CA SER A 126 0.99 -8.53 14.42
C SER A 126 2.12 -7.60 14.04
N GLN A 127 1.84 -6.30 13.96
CA GLN A 127 2.83 -5.28 13.66
C GLN A 127 3.18 -4.54 14.95
N ASN A 128 4.44 -4.68 15.39
CA ASN A 128 5.00 -3.89 16.48
C ASN A 128 5.54 -2.55 15.95
N VAL A 129 5.15 -1.46 16.58
CA VAL A 129 5.62 -0.09 16.30
C VAL A 129 6.39 0.40 17.52
N PRO A 130 7.72 0.50 17.46
CA PRO A 130 8.54 0.85 18.63
C PRO A 130 8.32 2.31 19.04
N GLY A 131 8.62 2.63 20.31
CA GLY A 131 8.52 4.01 20.82
C GLY A 131 9.41 5.02 20.09
N GLY A 132 10.54 4.57 19.54
CA GLY A 132 11.44 5.39 18.72
C GLY A 132 10.94 5.68 17.29
N ALA A 133 9.85 5.04 16.85
CA ALA A 133 9.28 5.32 15.53
C ALA A 133 8.78 6.78 15.47
N PRO A 134 9.04 7.51 14.37
CA PRO A 134 8.52 8.86 14.16
C PRO A 134 7.01 8.96 14.41
N SER A 135 6.56 10.08 14.96
CA SER A 135 5.13 10.34 15.04
C SER A 135 4.56 10.79 13.70
N GLY A 136 3.36 10.35 13.36
CA GLY A 136 2.64 10.73 12.15
C GLY A 136 1.81 9.59 11.58
N ALA A 137 1.36 9.77 10.35
CA ALA A 137 0.60 8.76 9.61
C ALA A 137 1.55 7.76 8.93
N TYR A 138 1.18 6.49 9.00
CA TYR A 138 1.86 5.38 8.36
C TYR A 138 0.89 4.65 7.44
N THR A 139 1.40 4.13 6.34
CA THR A 139 0.65 3.27 5.42
C THR A 139 1.29 1.89 5.44
N MET A 140 0.49 0.86 5.67
CA MET A 140 0.91 -0.53 5.49
C MET A 140 0.25 -1.10 4.24
N THR A 141 1.07 -1.66 3.36
CA THR A 141 0.67 -2.18 2.06
C THR A 141 1.08 -3.64 1.94
N LEU A 142 0.12 -4.53 1.77
CA LEU A 142 0.32 -5.88 1.28
C LEU A 142 0.59 -5.83 -0.22
N LYS A 143 1.63 -6.54 -0.65
CA LYS A 143 2.01 -6.69 -2.04
C LYS A 143 2.11 -8.19 -2.35
N VAL A 144 1.50 -8.58 -3.46
CA VAL A 144 1.47 -9.96 -3.95
C VAL A 144 1.89 -9.94 -5.42
N GLY A 145 2.80 -10.82 -5.81
CA GLY A 145 3.29 -10.91 -7.19
C GLY A 145 4.66 -11.57 -7.25
N THR A 146 5.50 -11.12 -8.18
CA THR A 146 6.89 -11.57 -8.31
C THR A 146 7.81 -10.50 -7.76
N PHE A 147 8.42 -10.72 -6.59
CA PHE A 147 9.21 -9.68 -5.94
C PHE A 147 10.36 -9.17 -6.85
N PRO A 148 10.57 -7.84 -6.98
CA PRO A 148 9.95 -6.75 -6.22
C PRO A 148 8.68 -6.14 -6.84
N ILE A 149 8.17 -6.72 -7.94
CA ILE A 149 7.03 -6.20 -8.70
C ILE A 149 5.73 -6.78 -8.14
N ALA A 150 4.89 -5.90 -7.58
CA ALA A 150 3.56 -6.31 -7.11
C ALA A 150 2.57 -6.37 -8.28
N GLU A 151 1.86 -7.48 -8.39
CA GLU A 151 0.72 -7.64 -9.32
C GLU A 151 -0.57 -7.14 -8.66
N GLN A 152 -0.72 -7.38 -7.36
CA GLN A 152 -1.84 -6.94 -6.55
C GLN A 152 -1.36 -6.31 -5.25
N THR A 153 -2.11 -5.29 -4.81
CA THR A 153 -1.83 -4.59 -3.56
C THR A 153 -3.10 -4.34 -2.75
N ALA A 154 -2.95 -4.29 -1.43
CA ALA A 154 -4.00 -3.88 -0.52
C ALA A 154 -3.39 -3.10 0.64
N SER A 155 -3.96 -1.96 1.00
CA SER A 155 -3.36 -1.07 2.01
C SER A 155 -4.37 -0.56 3.03
N PHE A 156 -3.85 -0.17 4.20
CA PHE A 156 -4.56 0.67 5.16
C PHE A 156 -3.58 1.58 5.89
N SER A 157 -4.12 2.63 6.52
CA SER A 157 -3.33 3.61 7.27
C SER A 157 -3.50 3.44 8.78
N PHE A 158 -2.46 3.82 9.53
CA PHE A 158 -2.49 3.93 10.99
C PHE A 158 -1.70 5.16 11.45
N SER A 159 -1.90 5.60 12.70
CA SER A 159 -1.19 6.77 13.22
C SER A 159 -0.35 6.46 14.46
N LYS A 160 0.77 7.18 14.60
CA LYS A 160 1.65 7.16 15.78
C LYS A 160 1.63 8.52 16.46
N ARG A 161 1.23 8.55 17.72
CA ARG A 161 1.22 9.78 18.53
C ARG A 161 2.65 10.25 18.85
N ARG A 162 2.83 11.56 18.90
CA ARG A 162 4.07 12.22 19.33
C ARG A 162 4.31 11.94 20.81
N GLY A 163 5.55 11.67 21.18
CA GLY A 163 5.96 11.78 22.57
C GLY A 163 5.67 13.19 23.05
N THR A 164 4.89 13.31 24.13
CA THR A 164 4.99 14.48 24.97
C THR A 164 6.46 14.54 25.40
N GLY A 165 7.21 15.46 24.79
CA GLY A 165 8.50 15.84 25.35
C GLY A 165 8.24 16.12 26.81
N ARG A 166 9.00 15.47 27.70
CA ARG A 166 8.97 15.78 29.12
C ARG A 166 9.06 17.30 29.20
N ALA A 167 8.01 17.97 29.69
CA ALA A 167 8.12 19.35 30.09
C ALA A 167 9.36 19.41 30.98
N GLU A 168 10.37 20.19 30.59
CA GLU A 168 11.46 20.54 31.48
C GLU A 168 10.79 21.07 32.75
N GLY A 169 10.81 20.22 33.78
CA GLY A 169 10.20 20.52 35.06
C GLY A 169 10.82 21.82 35.54
N GLY A 170 9.97 22.81 35.76
CA GLY A 170 10.35 24.12 36.26
C GLY A 170 11.33 23.97 37.41
N GLY A 171 12.46 24.67 37.30
CA GLY A 171 13.43 24.78 38.36
C GLY A 171 12.76 25.32 39.60
N CYS A 172 12.46 24.45 40.56
CA CYS A 172 12.25 24.85 41.93
C CYS A 172 13.62 25.27 42.46
N ARG A 173 13.96 26.56 42.36
CA ARG A 173 15.10 27.14 43.07
C ARG A 173 14.72 27.15 44.56
N PRO A 174 15.39 26.41 45.46
CA PRO A 174 15.19 26.64 46.88
C PRO A 174 15.69 28.04 47.21
N GLY A 175 14.79 28.89 47.71
CA GLY A 175 15.12 30.22 48.20
C GLY A 175 16.13 30.10 49.34
N LEU A 176 17.36 30.52 49.07
CA LEU A 176 18.36 30.73 50.10
C LEU A 176 17.95 31.98 50.89
N GLY A 177 17.17 31.76 51.96
CA GLY A 177 16.86 32.79 52.95
C GLY A 177 18.13 33.21 53.67
N ARG A 178 18.70 34.34 53.25
CA ARG A 178 19.71 35.06 54.02
C ARG A 178 18.97 36.06 54.90
N LYS A 179 18.80 35.74 56.18
CA LYS A 179 18.50 36.75 57.21
C LYS A 179 19.79 37.01 57.99
N LEU A 180 20.00 38.30 58.23
CA LEU A 180 21.05 38.92 59.03
C LEU A 180 21.03 38.40 60.48
#